data_AF-A0A8H3X0Q0-F1
#
_entry.id   AF-A0A8H3X0Q0-F1
#
_cell.length_a   1.000
_cell.length_b   1.000
_cell.length_c   1.000
_cell.angle_alpha   90.00
_cell.angle_beta   90.00
_cell.angle_gamma   90.00
#
_symmetry.space_group_name_H-M   'P 1'
#
loop_
_entity.id
_entity.type
_entity.pdbx_description
1 polymer ?
#
loop_
_entity_poly.entity_id
_entity_poly.type
_entity_poly.pdbx_seq_one_letter_code
_entity_poly.pdbx_strand_id
1 'polypeptide(L)'
;MSSNNLLLSFSNKIGKLLEDLDFEFNTIIRTGNDSNIKCFKAHSLILKAMSPYFRAALSNKHVVKDGNWTYLEQPNFSPSTFDVILKFMYTGTISIEKRDNAEIVDLLETAQELGLHELADMLRDHLIQCREKIPKEEVNTNLVPHMNGSTEVRSTKKRGRIRLVGAGPGDPNLLTRAAFQAMHEADIILTDKLVPDEVLKLIPPQTEILISPKKFCADANAAQEELNRLGLDALNQGKDVVRLKQGDPFLFGRGGEEFLFYRSNGYTPQVIPGISSCMSAPLLGNIPVTHRGVASQFLVCTGTGKQNTLPEIPSYHHSRTTVFLMACHRIKQITQDLMNDGKYPPECPCAVIERASCKDQKVIRGTVGTIAEILEQVGHKPPGTLVIGWSCLTLV
;
A
#
# COMPACT_ATOMS: atom_id res chain seq x y z
N MET A 1 -19.06 -44.51 -11.43
CA MET A 1 -18.19 -44.08 -10.31
C MET A 1 -18.12 -42.57 -10.36
N SER A 2 -18.61 -41.86 -9.33
CA SER A 2 -18.66 -40.40 -9.32
C SER A 2 -17.25 -39.81 -9.46
N SER A 3 -17.08 -38.81 -10.33
CA SER A 3 -15.82 -38.11 -10.61
C SER A 3 -15.09 -37.61 -9.35
N ASN A 4 -15.82 -37.37 -8.26
CA ASN A 4 -15.25 -36.95 -6.97
C ASN A 4 -14.39 -38.04 -6.29
N ASN A 5 -14.72 -39.33 -6.45
CA ASN A 5 -13.92 -40.42 -5.84
C ASN A 5 -12.58 -40.62 -6.56
N LEU A 6 -12.55 -40.41 -7.88
CA LEU A 6 -11.32 -40.47 -8.67
C LEU A 6 -10.36 -39.33 -8.28
N LEU A 7 -10.86 -38.09 -8.22
CA LEU A 7 -10.07 -36.92 -7.81
C LEU A 7 -9.52 -37.05 -6.39
N LEU A 8 -10.34 -37.51 -5.43
CA LEU A 8 -9.89 -37.72 -4.05
C LEU A 8 -8.85 -38.85 -3.95
N SER A 9 -9.03 -39.94 -4.70
CA SER A 9 -8.05 -41.03 -4.76
C SER A 9 -6.72 -40.61 -5.40
N PHE A 10 -6.76 -39.69 -6.37
CA PHE A 10 -5.59 -39.15 -7.05
C PHE A 10 -4.84 -38.13 -6.19
N SER A 11 -5.58 -37.23 -5.53
CA SER A 11 -5.09 -36.30 -4.51
C SER A 11 -4.35 -37.03 -3.38
N ASN A 12 -4.94 -38.09 -2.84
CA ASN A 12 -4.31 -38.90 -1.79
C ASN A 12 -3.05 -39.65 -2.28
N LYS A 13 -2.99 -40.03 -3.56
CA LYS A 13 -1.80 -40.66 -4.16
C LYS A 13 -0.66 -39.65 -4.37
N ILE A 14 -0.95 -38.41 -4.73
CA ILE A 14 0.07 -37.34 -4.86
C ILE A 14 0.54 -36.89 -3.48
N GLY A 15 -0.33 -36.82 -2.47
CA GLY A 15 0.04 -36.53 -1.09
C GLY A 15 1.13 -37.46 -0.56
N LYS A 16 1.06 -38.76 -0.90
CA LYS A 16 2.08 -39.75 -0.52
C LYS A 16 3.46 -39.45 -1.09
N LEU A 17 3.57 -38.73 -2.22
CA LEU A 17 4.87 -38.31 -2.78
C LEU A 17 5.61 -37.31 -1.87
N LEU A 18 4.91 -36.65 -0.95
CA LEU A 18 5.55 -35.77 0.03
C LEU A 18 6.14 -36.55 1.21
N GLU A 19 5.67 -37.78 1.43
CA GLU A 19 6.02 -38.65 2.57
C GLU A 19 6.93 -39.82 2.16
N ASP A 20 6.92 -40.20 0.88
CA ASP A 20 7.66 -41.32 0.32
C ASP A 20 9.09 -40.91 -0.04
N LEU A 21 10.07 -41.50 0.64
CA LEU A 21 11.50 -41.23 0.47
C LEU A 21 12.08 -41.85 -0.81
N ASP A 22 11.33 -42.73 -1.48
CA ASP A 22 11.76 -43.41 -2.71
C ASP A 22 11.65 -42.52 -3.96
N PHE A 23 11.03 -41.34 -3.85
CA PHE A 23 10.99 -40.35 -4.94
C PHE A 23 12.04 -39.24 -4.73
N GLU A 24 12.89 -39.04 -5.74
CA GLU A 24 13.97 -38.05 -5.69
C GLU A 24 13.43 -36.61 -5.75
N PHE A 25 13.29 -35.98 -4.59
CA PHE A 25 13.15 -34.53 -4.49
C PHE A 25 14.34 -33.84 -5.19
N ASN A 26 14.09 -32.72 -5.85
CA ASN A 26 15.13 -31.97 -6.57
C ASN A 26 15.13 -30.46 -6.23
N THR A 27 14.33 -30.04 -5.26
CA THR A 27 14.26 -28.66 -4.79
C THR A 27 14.25 -28.61 -3.27
N ILE A 28 15.07 -27.72 -2.70
CA ILE A 28 15.08 -27.36 -1.28
C ILE A 28 14.60 -25.92 -1.15
N ILE A 29 13.58 -25.70 -0.33
CA ILE A 29 13.03 -24.38 -0.03
C ILE A 29 13.34 -24.07 1.42
N ARG A 30 14.10 -23.01 1.67
CA ARG A 30 14.43 -22.53 3.01
C ARG A 30 13.48 -21.39 3.37
N THR A 31 12.72 -21.57 4.45
CA THR A 31 11.71 -20.60 4.93
C THR A 31 12.03 -20.09 6.32
N GLY A 32 11.58 -18.88 6.64
CA GLY A 32 11.77 -18.24 7.93
C GLY A 32 13.06 -17.42 8.03
N ASN A 33 13.18 -16.65 9.12
CA ASN A 33 14.30 -15.75 9.40
C ASN A 33 15.10 -16.23 10.61
N ASP A 34 16.41 -15.91 10.64
CA ASP A 34 17.46 -16.01 11.69
C ASP A 34 17.23 -16.84 12.98
N SER A 35 16.04 -16.85 13.58
CA SER A 35 15.66 -17.61 14.79
C SER A 35 14.71 -18.79 14.55
N ASN A 36 14.10 -18.95 13.37
CA ASN A 36 13.16 -20.04 13.05
C ASN A 36 13.23 -20.44 11.57
N ILE A 37 14.39 -20.95 11.14
CA ILE A 37 14.61 -21.41 9.77
C ILE A 37 14.23 -22.88 9.64
N LYS A 38 13.47 -23.23 8.60
CA LYS A 38 13.16 -24.63 8.24
C LYS A 38 13.37 -24.86 6.74
N CYS A 39 13.89 -26.03 6.39
CA CYS A 39 14.06 -26.46 5.01
C CYS A 39 13.00 -27.50 4.63
N PHE A 40 12.41 -27.32 3.45
CA PHE A 40 11.42 -28.21 2.87
C PHE A 40 11.95 -28.83 1.58
N LYS A 41 11.79 -30.15 1.43
CA LYS A 41 12.09 -30.86 0.19
C LYS A 41 10.83 -30.91 -0.67
N ALA A 42 10.98 -30.67 -1.96
CA ALA A 42 9.86 -30.66 -2.91
C ALA A 42 10.30 -31.01 -4.33
N HIS A 43 9.32 -31.40 -5.15
CA HIS A 43 9.47 -31.66 -6.58
C HIS A 43 9.24 -30.36 -7.36
N SER A 44 10.26 -29.89 -8.08
CA SER A 44 10.20 -28.67 -8.89
C SER A 44 9.02 -28.68 -9.87
N LEU A 45 8.71 -29.81 -10.50
CA LEU A 45 7.61 -29.92 -11.46
C LEU A 45 6.24 -29.65 -10.83
N ILE A 46 5.99 -30.19 -9.63
CA ILE A 46 4.74 -29.97 -8.89
C ILE A 46 4.64 -28.49 -8.49
N LEU A 47 5.72 -27.92 -7.97
CA LEU A 47 5.77 -26.49 -7.62
C LEU A 47 5.47 -25.59 -8.82
N LYS A 48 6.10 -25.84 -9.97
CA LYS A 48 5.88 -25.09 -11.22
C LYS A 48 4.46 -25.27 -11.77
N ALA A 49 3.86 -26.44 -11.61
CA ALA A 49 2.50 -26.69 -12.07
C ALA A 49 1.48 -25.92 -11.22
N MET A 50 1.64 -25.98 -9.91
CA MET A 50 0.67 -25.48 -8.93
C MET A 50 0.79 -23.98 -8.65
N SER A 51 1.96 -23.37 -8.84
CA SER A 51 2.19 -21.96 -8.49
C SER A 51 2.91 -21.19 -9.60
N PRO A 52 2.34 -20.07 -10.09
CA PRO A 52 3.02 -19.20 -11.04
C PRO A 52 4.28 -18.56 -10.43
N TYR A 53 4.27 -18.29 -9.12
CA TYR A 53 5.44 -17.81 -8.38
C TYR A 53 6.60 -18.80 -8.51
N PHE A 54 6.39 -20.07 -8.16
CA PHE A 54 7.46 -21.07 -8.27
C PHE A 54 7.83 -21.38 -9.72
N ARG A 55 6.89 -21.24 -10.67
CA ARG A 55 7.20 -21.32 -12.10
C ARG A 55 8.22 -20.27 -12.53
N ALA A 56 8.02 -19.02 -12.12
CA ALA A 56 8.96 -17.94 -12.38
C ALA A 56 10.28 -18.14 -11.63
N ALA A 57 10.22 -18.43 -10.32
CA ALA A 57 11.38 -18.60 -9.46
C ALA A 57 12.30 -19.72 -9.97
N LEU A 58 11.77 -20.91 -10.23
CA LEU A 58 12.54 -22.08 -10.70
C LEU A 58 12.90 -22.05 -12.19
N SER A 59 12.49 -21.01 -12.93
CA SER A 59 12.89 -20.79 -14.33
C SER A 59 13.89 -19.65 -14.47
N ASN A 60 14.20 -18.94 -13.37
CA ASN A 60 15.21 -17.89 -13.35
C ASN A 60 16.62 -18.49 -13.51
N LYS A 61 17.46 -17.83 -14.30
CA LYS A 61 18.86 -18.26 -14.54
C LYS A 61 19.76 -18.10 -13.31
N HIS A 62 19.34 -17.30 -12.33
CA HIS A 62 20.13 -17.00 -11.12
C HIS A 62 19.81 -17.90 -9.92
N VAL A 63 19.03 -18.97 -10.09
CA VAL A 63 18.76 -19.90 -8.98
C VAL A 63 20.01 -20.70 -8.66
N VAL A 64 20.33 -20.81 -7.36
CA VAL A 64 21.45 -21.61 -6.87
C VAL A 64 21.16 -23.08 -7.14
N LYS A 65 22.07 -23.73 -7.88
CA LYS A 65 22.01 -25.16 -8.19
C LYS A 65 23.28 -25.83 -7.69
N ASP A 66 23.12 -26.96 -7.01
CA ASP A 66 24.22 -27.85 -6.60
C ASP A 66 23.88 -29.28 -7.01
N GLY A 67 24.57 -29.80 -8.03
CA GLY A 67 24.22 -31.06 -8.67
C GLY A 67 22.78 -31.07 -9.20
N ASN A 68 21.98 -32.05 -8.76
CA ASN A 68 20.55 -32.18 -9.11
C ASN A 68 19.64 -31.31 -8.23
N TRP A 69 20.17 -30.60 -7.23
CA TRP A 69 19.38 -29.82 -6.29
C TRP A 69 19.28 -28.36 -6.70
N THR A 70 18.07 -27.81 -6.55
CA THR A 70 17.77 -26.39 -6.73
C THR A 70 17.41 -25.79 -5.37
N TYR A 71 18.03 -24.68 -4.98
CA TYR A 71 17.82 -24.03 -3.69
C TYR A 71 17.04 -22.73 -3.83
N LEU A 72 15.98 -22.57 -3.04
CA LEU A 72 15.17 -21.36 -2.98
C LEU A 72 15.16 -20.80 -1.56
N GLU A 73 15.42 -19.50 -1.44
CA GLU A 73 15.35 -18.75 -0.20
C GLU A 73 14.02 -18.01 -0.14
N GLN A 74 13.25 -18.24 0.93
CA GLN A 74 11.92 -17.68 1.15
C GLN A 74 11.78 -17.16 2.60
N PRO A 75 12.55 -16.14 2.99
CA PRO A 75 12.59 -15.63 4.36
C PRO A 75 11.23 -15.12 4.86
N ASN A 76 10.38 -14.64 3.94
CA ASN A 76 9.09 -14.05 4.26
C ASN A 76 8.02 -15.07 4.68
N PHE A 77 8.21 -16.36 4.39
CA PHE A 77 7.23 -17.38 4.74
C PHE A 77 7.49 -17.98 6.11
N SER A 78 6.47 -17.99 6.97
CA SER A 78 6.50 -18.74 8.22
C SER A 78 6.63 -20.25 7.93
N PRO A 79 7.57 -20.98 8.57
CA PRO A 79 7.71 -22.42 8.39
C PRO A 79 6.43 -23.23 8.61
N SER A 80 5.62 -22.87 9.61
CA SER A 80 4.38 -23.59 9.92
C SER A 80 3.34 -23.42 8.82
N THR A 81 3.25 -22.22 8.27
CA THR A 81 2.29 -21.85 7.22
C THR A 81 2.71 -22.44 5.88
N PHE A 82 4.01 -22.38 5.58
CA PHE A 82 4.55 -22.99 4.38
C PHE A 82 4.38 -24.51 4.35
N ASP A 83 4.51 -25.21 5.49
CA ASP A 83 4.24 -26.66 5.58
C ASP A 83 2.80 -26.99 5.14
N VAL A 84 1.83 -26.18 5.57
CA VAL A 84 0.42 -26.35 5.23
C VAL A 84 0.17 -26.06 3.76
N ILE A 85 0.75 -24.98 3.23
CA ILE A 85 0.64 -24.64 1.81
C ILE A 85 1.27 -25.73 0.94
N LEU A 86 2.45 -26.22 1.32
CA LEU A 86 3.14 -27.25 0.57
C LEU A 86 2.30 -28.54 0.53
N LYS A 87 1.71 -28.93 1.66
CA LYS A 87 0.75 -30.05 1.70
C LYS A 87 -0.48 -29.79 0.84
N PHE A 88 -1.01 -28.58 0.81
CA PHE A 88 -2.10 -28.21 -0.08
C PHE A 88 -1.69 -28.32 -1.56
N MET A 89 -0.49 -27.91 -1.94
CA MET A 89 -0.01 -28.04 -3.33
C MET A 89 0.06 -29.50 -3.82
N TYR A 90 0.23 -30.46 -2.91
CA TYR A 90 0.29 -31.89 -3.25
C TYR A 90 -1.07 -32.57 -3.14
N THR A 91 -1.85 -32.24 -2.11
CA THR A 91 -3.11 -32.91 -1.83
C THR A 91 -4.32 -32.19 -2.40
N GLY A 92 -4.24 -30.90 -2.70
CA GLY A 92 -5.39 -30.06 -3.02
C GLY A 92 -6.39 -29.91 -1.87
N THR A 93 -6.02 -30.32 -0.65
CA THR A 93 -6.88 -30.26 0.54
C THR A 93 -6.22 -29.49 1.66
N ILE A 94 -7.04 -28.78 2.43
CA ILE A 94 -6.58 -28.02 3.60
C ILE A 94 -7.60 -28.17 4.73
N SER A 95 -7.12 -28.41 5.95
CA SER A 95 -7.97 -28.42 7.14
C SER A 95 -8.03 -27.01 7.74
N ILE A 96 -9.20 -26.37 7.64
CA ILE A 96 -9.44 -24.99 8.07
C ILE A 96 -10.18 -24.94 9.43
N GLU A 97 -11.03 -25.93 9.72
CA GLU A 97 -12.02 -25.91 10.82
C GLU A 97 -11.44 -25.79 12.24
N LYS A 98 -10.16 -26.11 12.45
CA LYS A 98 -9.50 -26.08 13.77
C LYS A 98 -8.45 -24.98 13.91
N ARG A 99 -8.30 -24.12 12.90
CA ARG A 99 -7.30 -23.05 12.88
C ARG A 99 -7.88 -21.76 13.44
N ASP A 100 -7.05 -20.98 14.11
CA ASP A 100 -7.47 -19.65 14.52
C ASP A 100 -7.50 -18.68 13.32
N ASN A 101 -8.16 -17.53 13.49
CA ASN A 101 -8.27 -16.55 12.42
C ASN A 101 -6.91 -15.94 12.01
N ALA A 102 -5.91 -15.93 12.89
CA ALA A 102 -4.60 -15.38 12.58
C ALA A 102 -3.82 -16.31 11.64
N GLU A 103 -3.87 -17.63 11.90
CA GLU A 103 -3.33 -18.67 11.03
C GLU A 103 -4.00 -18.64 9.65
N ILE A 104 -5.33 -18.44 9.59
CA ILE A 104 -6.08 -18.38 8.32
C ILE A 104 -5.68 -17.14 7.51
N VAL A 105 -5.42 -16.00 8.16
CA VAL A 105 -4.93 -14.79 7.49
C VAL A 105 -3.51 -14.96 6.97
N ASP A 106 -2.62 -15.59 7.75
CA ASP A 106 -1.24 -15.88 7.31
C ASP A 106 -1.21 -16.87 6.12
N LEU A 107 -2.09 -17.88 6.16
CA LEU A 107 -2.33 -18.79 5.03
C LEU A 107 -2.85 -18.05 3.80
N LEU A 108 -3.75 -17.08 3.98
CA LEU A 108 -4.30 -16.28 2.89
C LEU A 108 -3.21 -15.39 2.24
N GLU A 109 -2.39 -14.72 3.04
CA GLU A 109 -1.27 -13.89 2.55
C GLU A 109 -0.28 -14.75 1.76
N THR A 110 0.15 -15.88 2.34
CA THR A 110 1.07 -16.82 1.68
C THR A 110 0.46 -17.40 0.39
N ALA A 111 -0.84 -17.74 0.38
CA ALA A 111 -1.52 -18.24 -0.81
C ALA A 111 -1.59 -17.19 -1.92
N GLN A 112 -1.82 -15.91 -1.57
CA GLN A 112 -1.83 -14.81 -2.53
C GLN A 112 -0.44 -14.56 -3.13
N GLU A 113 0.60 -14.54 -2.30
CA GLU A 113 1.98 -14.35 -2.76
C GLU A 113 2.43 -15.47 -3.70
N LEU A 114 2.00 -16.71 -3.41
CA LEU A 114 2.30 -17.87 -4.26
C LEU A 114 1.37 -18.01 -5.48
N GLY A 115 0.38 -17.13 -5.64
CA GLY A 115 -0.58 -17.17 -6.75
C GLY A 115 -1.54 -18.36 -6.72
N LEU A 116 -1.87 -18.88 -5.53
CA LEU A 116 -2.81 -19.98 -5.30
C LEU A 116 -4.24 -19.43 -5.16
N HIS A 117 -4.81 -18.95 -6.26
CA HIS A 117 -6.10 -18.22 -6.26
C HIS A 117 -7.26 -19.01 -5.64
N GLU A 118 -7.39 -20.30 -5.97
CA GLU A 118 -8.47 -21.15 -5.49
C GLU A 118 -8.43 -21.34 -3.96
N LEU A 119 -7.23 -21.47 -3.39
CA LEU A 119 -7.02 -21.51 -1.95
C LEU A 119 -7.30 -20.15 -1.31
N ALA A 120 -6.83 -19.06 -1.92
CA ALA A 120 -7.04 -17.71 -1.40
C ALA A 120 -8.53 -17.34 -1.37
N ASP A 121 -9.31 -17.77 -2.36
CA ASP A 121 -10.75 -17.54 -2.42
C ASP A 121 -11.47 -18.37 -1.34
N MET A 122 -11.12 -19.66 -1.18
CA MET A 122 -11.67 -20.52 -0.13
C MET A 122 -11.42 -19.97 1.29
N LEU A 123 -10.20 -19.50 1.57
CA LEU A 123 -9.86 -18.90 2.87
C LEU A 123 -10.59 -17.58 3.09
N ARG A 124 -10.76 -16.77 2.05
CA ARG A 124 -11.52 -15.51 2.11
C ARG A 124 -13.00 -15.77 2.41
N ASP A 125 -13.61 -16.72 1.73
CA ASP A 125 -15.01 -17.10 1.94
C ASP A 125 -15.24 -17.64 3.35
N HIS A 126 -14.30 -18.44 3.88
CA HIS A 126 -14.36 -18.91 5.26
C HIS A 126 -14.32 -17.75 6.27
N LEU A 127 -13.43 -16.78 6.08
CA LEU A 127 -13.35 -15.58 6.94
C LEU A 127 -14.63 -14.73 6.89
N ILE A 128 -15.29 -14.65 5.72
CA ILE A 128 -16.57 -13.96 5.57
C ILE A 128 -17.68 -14.72 6.31
N GLN A 129 -17.78 -16.04 6.14
CA GLN A 129 -18.80 -16.85 6.82
C GLN A 129 -18.64 -16.85 8.35
N CYS A 130 -17.41 -16.84 8.86
CA CYS A 130 -17.14 -16.70 10.29
C CYS A 130 -17.57 -15.33 10.84
N ARG A 131 -17.59 -14.28 10.01
CA ARG A 131 -18.10 -12.95 10.38
C ARG A 131 -19.63 -12.92 10.46
N GLU A 132 -20.33 -13.69 9.63
CA GLU A 132 -21.80 -13.74 9.59
C GLU A 132 -22.42 -14.59 10.71
N LYS A 133 -21.66 -15.53 11.30
CA LYS A 133 -22.11 -16.41 12.39
C LYS A 133 -22.12 -15.75 13.78
N ILE A 134 -21.82 -14.47 13.92
CA ILE A 134 -21.92 -13.74 15.19
C ILE A 134 -23.38 -13.27 15.33
N PRO A 135 -24.20 -13.84 16.24
CA PRO A 135 -25.58 -13.40 16.40
C PRO A 135 -25.62 -11.97 16.96
N LYS A 136 -26.47 -11.13 16.38
CA LYS A 136 -26.84 -9.81 16.91
C LYS A 136 -28.07 -10.00 17.81
N GLU A 137 -27.88 -10.12 19.12
CA GLU A 137 -28.85 -10.01 20.25
C GLU A 137 -28.15 -10.59 21.49
N GLU A 138 -28.23 -10.15 22.74
CA GLU A 138 -28.99 -9.17 23.51
C GLU A 138 -28.11 -8.87 24.73
N VAL A 139 -27.80 -7.60 25.03
CA VAL A 139 -27.17 -7.24 26.31
C VAL A 139 -28.31 -7.08 27.31
N ASN A 140 -28.68 -8.18 27.96
CA ASN A 140 -29.62 -8.17 29.08
C ASN A 140 -28.83 -8.34 30.38
N THR A 141 -28.64 -7.24 31.10
CA THR A 141 -28.08 -7.22 32.44
C THR A 141 -29.18 -7.53 33.45
N ASN A 142 -29.13 -8.71 34.10
CA ASN A 142 -29.27 -8.87 35.56
C ASN A 142 -29.36 -10.33 36.05
N LEU A 143 -28.59 -10.61 37.11
CA LEU A 143 -28.68 -11.67 38.15
C LEU A 143 -28.29 -13.10 37.67
N VAL A 144 -27.37 -13.85 38.31
CA VAL A 144 -27.42 -14.46 39.67
C VAL A 144 -25.97 -14.67 40.23
N PRO A 145 -25.72 -14.77 41.57
CA PRO A 145 -24.38 -14.68 42.16
C PRO A 145 -23.69 -16.01 42.53
N HIS A 146 -22.38 -15.88 42.84
CA HIS A 146 -21.44 -16.81 43.52
C HIS A 146 -20.89 -18.01 42.74
N MET A 147 -19.56 -18.03 42.50
CA MET A 147 -18.59 -18.72 43.37
C MET A 147 -17.13 -18.48 42.94
N ASN A 148 -16.24 -18.62 43.93
CA ASN A 148 -14.83 -18.26 43.99
C ASN A 148 -13.93 -18.78 42.84
N GLY A 149 -13.04 -17.90 42.38
CA GLY A 149 -11.87 -18.26 41.57
C GLY A 149 -11.10 -16.99 41.20
N SER A 150 -9.92 -16.82 41.79
CA SER A 150 -8.93 -15.74 41.59
C SER A 150 -8.99 -15.05 40.22
N THR A 151 -9.53 -13.83 40.21
CA THR A 151 -9.63 -12.94 39.05
C THR A 151 -8.33 -12.18 38.84
N GLU A 152 -7.52 -12.61 37.87
CA GLU A 152 -6.76 -11.62 37.09
C GLU A 152 -7.77 -10.81 36.29
N VAL A 153 -7.99 -9.56 36.72
CA VAL A 153 -8.80 -8.60 35.98
C VAL A 153 -8.06 -8.25 34.69
N ARG A 154 -8.30 -9.02 33.63
CA ARG A 154 -7.88 -8.65 32.28
C ARG A 154 -8.77 -7.47 31.85
N SER A 155 -8.32 -6.27 32.19
CA SER A 155 -8.91 -4.99 31.76
C SER A 155 -9.13 -5.06 30.25
N THR A 156 -10.38 -5.21 29.81
CA THR A 156 -10.78 -5.12 28.40
C THR A 156 -10.76 -3.66 27.97
N LYS A 157 -9.59 -3.01 28.03
CA LYS A 157 -9.41 -1.70 27.41
C LYS A 157 -9.62 -1.89 25.91
N LYS A 158 -10.61 -1.19 25.35
CA LYS A 158 -10.84 -1.09 23.90
C LYS A 158 -9.49 -0.76 23.25
N ARG A 159 -8.97 -1.66 22.41
CA ARG A 159 -7.70 -1.41 21.70
C ARG A 159 -7.96 -0.37 20.62
N GLY A 160 -7.17 0.70 20.63
CA GLY A 160 -7.28 1.77 19.64
C GLY A 160 -7.04 1.26 18.22
N ARG A 161 -7.59 1.96 17.24
CA ARG A 161 -7.44 1.63 15.81
C ARG A 161 -6.81 2.81 15.09
N ILE A 162 -5.96 2.55 14.10
CA ILE A 162 -5.32 3.59 13.29
C ILE A 162 -5.72 3.43 11.83
N ARG A 163 -6.14 4.54 11.23
CA ARG A 163 -6.48 4.66 9.80
C ARG A 163 -5.57 5.69 9.14
N LEU A 164 -4.83 5.30 8.10
CA LEU A 164 -4.08 6.23 7.25
C LEU A 164 -4.98 6.64 6.08
N VAL A 165 -5.41 7.90 6.03
CA VAL A 165 -6.49 8.35 5.16
C VAL A 165 -6.01 9.39 4.17
N GLY A 166 -6.24 9.15 2.88
CA GLY A 166 -6.04 10.14 1.84
C GLY A 166 -7.18 11.15 1.76
N ALA A 167 -6.85 12.43 1.92
CA ALA A 167 -7.79 13.56 1.86
C ALA A 167 -8.12 14.01 0.43
N GLY A 168 -7.42 13.49 -0.58
CA GLY A 168 -7.55 13.97 -1.96
C GLY A 168 -6.81 15.29 -2.21
N PRO A 169 -7.03 15.94 -3.37
CA PRO A 169 -6.26 17.10 -3.81
C PRO A 169 -6.65 18.40 -3.09
N GLY A 170 -7.89 18.52 -2.61
CA GLY A 170 -8.35 19.66 -1.82
C GLY A 170 -9.85 19.94 -1.85
N ASP A 171 -10.53 19.69 -2.97
CA ASP A 171 -11.99 19.79 -3.04
C ASP A 171 -12.64 18.72 -2.14
N PRO A 172 -13.48 19.11 -1.16
CA PRO A 172 -14.22 18.18 -0.32
C PRO A 172 -15.03 17.12 -1.08
N ASN A 173 -15.51 17.42 -2.29
CA ASN A 173 -16.25 16.48 -3.13
C ASN A 173 -15.37 15.37 -3.73
N LEU A 174 -14.04 15.54 -3.68
CA LEU A 174 -13.07 14.55 -4.15
C LEU A 174 -12.59 13.63 -3.02
N LEU A 175 -13.14 13.76 -1.81
CA LEU A 175 -12.97 12.76 -0.77
C LEU A 175 -13.67 11.46 -1.17
N THR A 176 -13.00 10.34 -0.89
CA THR A 176 -13.68 9.05 -1.00
C THR A 176 -14.72 8.94 0.12
N ARG A 177 -15.80 8.18 -0.14
CA ARG A 177 -16.81 7.89 0.90
C ARG A 177 -16.19 7.24 2.14
N ALA A 178 -15.17 6.39 1.93
CA ALA A 178 -14.43 5.76 3.01
C ALA A 178 -13.62 6.78 3.83
N ALA A 179 -12.96 7.76 3.19
CA ALA A 179 -12.23 8.81 3.88
C ALA A 179 -13.17 9.70 4.71
N PHE A 180 -14.30 10.11 4.12
CA PHE A 180 -15.32 10.90 4.80
C PHE A 180 -15.87 10.17 6.05
N GLN A 181 -16.28 8.91 5.88
CA GLN A 181 -16.74 8.07 6.99
C GLN A 181 -15.65 7.94 8.07
N ALA A 182 -14.40 7.75 7.63
CA ALA A 182 -13.31 7.56 8.57
C ALA A 182 -13.08 8.79 9.45
N MET A 183 -13.12 9.98 8.86
CA MET A 183 -13.03 11.26 9.57
C MET A 183 -14.16 11.45 10.59
N HIS A 184 -15.37 10.98 10.28
CA HIS A 184 -16.54 11.10 11.16
C HIS A 184 -16.51 10.14 12.36
N GLU A 185 -15.89 8.97 12.19
CA GLU A 185 -15.74 7.95 13.22
C GLU A 185 -14.45 8.12 14.04
N ALA A 186 -13.67 9.18 13.83
CA ALA A 186 -12.41 9.38 14.52
C ALA A 186 -12.63 10.04 15.89
N ASP A 187 -11.98 9.49 16.91
CA ASP A 187 -11.84 10.16 18.20
C ASP A 187 -10.82 11.32 18.08
N ILE A 188 -9.77 11.09 17.27
CA ILE A 188 -8.71 12.06 17.03
C ILE A 188 -8.18 11.99 15.59
N ILE A 189 -7.95 13.16 15.00
CA ILE A 189 -7.38 13.32 13.66
C ILE A 189 -6.02 13.98 13.75
N LEU A 190 -5.01 13.28 13.22
CA LEU A 190 -3.64 13.77 13.05
C LEU A 190 -3.46 14.22 11.60
N THR A 191 -3.25 15.51 11.36
CA THR A 191 -3.16 16.05 10.00
C THR A 191 -1.88 16.83 9.74
N ASP A 192 -1.46 16.81 8.48
CA ASP A 192 -0.45 17.74 7.97
C ASP A 192 -1.08 19.11 7.71
N LYS A 193 -0.27 20.17 7.79
CA LYS A 193 -0.66 21.53 7.36
C LYS A 193 -1.06 21.65 5.88
N LEU A 194 -0.77 20.62 5.09
CA LEU A 194 -1.07 20.57 3.66
C LEU A 194 -2.54 20.22 3.35
N VAL A 195 -3.29 19.67 4.31
CA VAL A 195 -4.72 19.39 4.11
C VAL A 195 -5.50 20.71 4.07
N PRO A 196 -6.28 21.01 3.02
CA PRO A 196 -6.98 22.28 2.91
C PRO A 196 -8.07 22.48 3.96
N ASP A 197 -8.26 23.74 4.39
CA ASP A 197 -9.23 24.11 5.43
C ASP A 197 -10.66 23.65 5.11
N GLU A 198 -11.07 23.66 3.85
CA GLU A 198 -12.42 23.19 3.45
C GLU A 198 -12.64 21.71 3.75
N VAL A 199 -11.59 20.88 3.69
CA VAL A 199 -11.65 19.47 4.11
C VAL A 199 -11.72 19.36 5.63
N LEU A 200 -10.94 20.18 6.34
CA LEU A 200 -10.93 20.18 7.81
C LEU A 200 -12.28 20.61 8.39
N LYS A 201 -13.04 21.48 7.70
CA LYS A 201 -14.40 21.87 8.10
C LYS A 201 -15.43 20.73 8.06
N LEU A 202 -15.14 19.63 7.35
CA LEU A 202 -16.01 18.45 7.36
C LEU A 202 -15.83 17.57 8.60
N ILE A 203 -14.79 17.83 9.40
CA ILE A 203 -14.53 17.06 10.62
C ILE A 203 -15.58 17.46 11.66
N PRO A 204 -16.21 16.50 12.36
CA PRO A 204 -17.17 16.82 13.41
C PRO A 204 -16.56 17.73 14.49
N PRO A 205 -17.28 18.76 14.99
CA PRO A 205 -16.74 19.72 15.96
C PRO A 205 -16.21 19.09 17.26
N GLN A 206 -16.73 17.91 17.63
CA GLN A 206 -16.32 17.16 18.82
C GLN A 206 -15.04 16.34 18.63
N THR A 207 -14.54 16.18 17.40
CA THR A 207 -13.34 15.40 17.11
C THR A 207 -12.09 16.23 17.39
N GLU A 208 -11.16 15.67 18.17
CA GLU A 208 -9.88 16.32 18.47
C GLU A 208 -9.01 16.37 17.20
N ILE A 209 -8.51 17.56 16.81
CA ILE A 209 -7.64 17.73 15.64
C ILE A 209 -6.25 18.17 16.11
N LEU A 210 -5.23 17.35 15.84
CA LEU A 210 -3.84 17.70 16.03
C LEU A 210 -3.19 17.97 14.68
N ILE A 211 -2.83 19.23 14.46
CA ILE A 211 -2.13 19.69 13.26
C ILE A 211 -0.64 19.71 13.55
N SER A 212 0.18 19.11 12.67
CA SER A 212 1.63 19.19 12.80
C SER A 212 2.12 20.65 12.84
N PRO A 213 2.73 21.13 13.94
CA PRO A 213 3.08 22.54 14.10
C PRO A 213 4.28 22.96 13.23
N LYS A 214 5.03 22.01 12.65
CA LYS A 214 6.42 22.24 12.22
C LYS A 214 6.77 21.91 10.78
N LYS A 215 5.81 21.64 9.88
CA LYS A 215 6.15 21.36 8.46
C LYS A 215 6.80 22.54 7.70
N PHE A 216 6.93 23.71 8.33
CA PHE A 216 7.69 24.87 7.82
C PHE A 216 8.94 25.22 8.66
N CYS A 217 9.30 24.41 9.67
CA CYS A 217 10.57 24.52 10.41
C CYS A 217 11.54 23.42 9.97
N ALA A 218 12.84 23.65 10.17
CA ALA A 218 13.99 23.02 9.48
C ALA A 218 14.11 21.48 9.47
N ASP A 219 13.22 20.73 10.12
CA ASP A 219 13.29 19.25 10.20
C ASP A 219 11.91 18.57 10.01
N ALA A 220 11.66 18.12 8.77
CA ALA A 220 10.47 17.35 8.41
C ALA A 220 10.42 15.95 9.04
N ASN A 221 11.56 15.40 9.49
CA ASN A 221 11.59 14.10 10.16
C ASN A 221 11.14 14.21 11.60
N ALA A 222 11.61 15.24 12.32
CA ALA A 222 11.16 15.50 13.70
C ALA A 222 9.63 15.70 13.77
N ALA A 223 9.05 16.42 12.81
CA ALA A 223 7.59 16.61 12.75
C ALA A 223 6.83 15.29 12.50
N GLN A 224 7.40 14.38 11.71
CA GLN A 224 6.82 13.07 11.43
C GLN A 224 6.89 12.16 12.68
N GLU A 225 8.02 12.16 13.38
CA GLU A 225 8.20 11.41 14.61
C GLU A 225 7.26 11.89 15.73
N GLU A 226 7.07 13.21 15.84
CA GLU A 226 6.12 13.81 16.79
C GLU A 226 4.68 13.35 16.53
N LEU A 227 4.22 13.36 15.27
CA LEU A 227 2.89 12.85 14.90
C LEU A 227 2.74 11.35 15.19
N ASN A 228 3.78 10.58 14.87
CA ASN A 228 3.82 9.14 15.11
C ASN A 228 3.66 8.84 16.61
N ARG A 229 4.40 9.56 17.46
CA ARG A 229 4.34 9.46 18.92
C ARG A 229 2.96 9.83 19.46
N LEU A 230 2.40 10.97 19.02
CA LEU A 230 1.05 11.40 19.42
C LEU A 230 -0.03 10.38 19.04
N GLY A 231 0.08 9.79 17.85
CA GLY A 231 -0.82 8.72 17.44
C GLY A 231 -0.68 7.47 18.29
N LEU A 232 0.55 7.07 18.62
CA LEU A 232 0.79 5.92 19.49
C LEU A 232 0.22 6.14 20.90
N ASP A 233 0.41 7.33 21.48
CA ASP A 233 -0.16 7.69 22.77
C ASP A 233 -1.70 7.60 22.77
N ALA A 234 -2.35 8.10 21.72
CA ALA A 234 -3.80 8.02 21.57
C ALA A 234 -4.29 6.57 21.38
N LEU A 235 -3.57 5.77 20.60
CA LEU A 235 -3.88 4.35 20.41
C LEU A 235 -3.76 3.54 21.71
N ASN A 236 -2.77 3.86 22.55
CA ASN A 236 -2.60 3.26 23.87
C ASN A 236 -3.71 3.64 24.86
N GLN A 237 -4.36 4.79 24.64
CA GLN A 237 -5.57 5.21 25.37
C GLN A 237 -6.85 4.54 24.84
N GLY A 238 -6.77 3.76 23.76
CA GLY A 238 -7.92 3.08 23.16
C GLY A 238 -8.71 3.93 22.16
N LYS A 239 -8.17 5.08 21.74
CA LYS A 239 -8.80 5.99 20.77
C LYS A 239 -8.73 5.44 19.35
N ASP A 240 -9.74 5.75 18.55
CA ASP A 240 -9.77 5.56 17.11
C ASP A 240 -9.09 6.76 16.42
N VAL A 241 -7.86 6.54 15.97
CA VAL A 241 -6.98 7.55 15.38
C VAL A 241 -7.09 7.55 13.85
N VAL A 242 -7.25 8.73 13.26
CA VAL A 242 -7.13 8.95 11.82
C VAL A 242 -5.92 9.82 11.53
N ARG A 243 -5.00 9.30 10.73
CA ARG A 243 -3.88 10.06 10.15
C ARG A 243 -4.31 10.56 8.77
N LEU A 244 -4.74 11.81 8.70
CA LEU A 244 -5.22 12.44 7.47
C LEU A 244 -4.06 13.06 6.69
N LYS A 245 -3.90 12.64 5.43
CA LYS A 245 -2.77 13.03 4.55
C LYS A 245 -3.32 13.63 3.26
N GLN A 246 -2.71 14.71 2.77
CA GLN A 246 -3.11 15.28 1.48
C GLN A 246 -2.81 14.30 0.34
N GLY A 247 -3.72 14.22 -0.63
CA GLY A 247 -3.60 13.30 -1.77
C GLY A 247 -3.82 11.85 -1.35
N ASP A 248 -2.89 10.99 -1.74
CA ASP A 248 -2.89 9.57 -1.40
C ASP A 248 -1.80 9.26 -0.33
N PRO A 249 -2.07 8.39 0.67
CA PRO A 249 -1.08 8.08 1.71
C PRO A 249 0.24 7.51 1.19
N PHE A 250 0.22 6.73 0.10
CA PHE A 250 1.37 5.96 -0.38
C PHE A 250 2.12 6.62 -1.53
N LEU A 251 1.52 7.56 -2.25
CA LEU A 251 2.21 8.29 -3.31
C LEU A 251 2.97 9.51 -2.77
N PHE A 252 4.28 9.36 -2.55
CA PHE A 252 5.17 10.38 -1.96
C PHE A 252 4.67 10.99 -0.63
N GLY A 253 3.73 10.32 0.04
CA GLY A 253 3.15 10.76 1.31
C GLY A 253 3.87 10.23 2.55
N ARG A 254 4.89 9.37 2.41
CA ARG A 254 5.54 8.63 3.50
C ARG A 254 4.60 7.70 4.29
N GLY A 255 3.42 7.37 3.77
CA GLY A 255 2.46 6.49 4.47
C GLY A 255 3.00 5.08 4.72
N GLY A 256 3.93 4.58 3.90
CA GLY A 256 4.59 3.30 4.16
C GLY A 256 5.47 3.32 5.42
N GLU A 257 6.16 4.43 5.69
CA GLU A 257 6.96 4.60 6.91
C GLU A 257 6.07 4.65 8.15
N GLU A 258 4.98 5.41 8.09
CA GLU A 258 3.97 5.47 9.16
C GLU A 258 3.33 4.09 9.38
N PHE A 259 3.03 3.36 8.31
CA PHE A 259 2.46 2.02 8.38
C PHE A 259 3.36 1.06 9.15
N LEU A 260 4.64 1.02 8.80
CA LEU A 260 5.63 0.16 9.46
C LEU A 260 5.83 0.57 10.93
N PHE A 261 5.88 1.87 11.22
CA PHE A 261 5.99 2.39 12.59
C PHE A 261 4.84 1.91 13.49
N TYR A 262 3.58 2.04 13.04
CA TYR A 262 2.45 1.59 13.86
C TYR A 262 2.42 0.07 13.96
N ARG A 263 2.73 -0.65 12.88
CA ARG A 263 2.78 -2.12 12.86
C ARG A 263 3.81 -2.66 13.86
N SER A 264 5.00 -2.07 13.91
CA SER A 264 6.05 -2.47 14.88
C SER A 264 5.65 -2.20 16.33
N ASN A 265 4.72 -1.26 16.57
CA ASN A 265 4.14 -0.98 17.87
C ASN A 265 2.84 -1.77 18.14
N GLY A 266 2.55 -2.79 17.32
CA GLY A 266 1.41 -3.68 17.51
C GLY A 266 0.08 -3.13 16.99
N TYR A 267 0.07 -2.05 16.20
CA TYR A 267 -1.15 -1.51 15.59
C TYR A 267 -1.06 -1.61 14.08
N THR A 268 -1.84 -2.48 13.45
CA THR A 268 -1.87 -2.59 11.98
C THR A 268 -2.80 -1.53 11.40
N PRO A 269 -2.30 -0.54 10.64
CA PRO A 269 -3.16 0.49 10.12
C PRO A 269 -4.03 0.03 8.98
N GLN A 270 -5.28 0.51 8.95
CA GLN A 270 -6.10 0.44 7.75
C GLN A 270 -5.75 1.62 6.84
N VAL A 271 -5.39 1.34 5.59
CA VAL A 271 -5.06 2.38 4.61
C VAL A 271 -6.29 2.66 3.76
N ILE A 272 -6.69 3.93 3.68
CA ILE A 272 -7.81 4.40 2.87
C ILE A 272 -7.23 5.29 1.76
N PRO A 273 -7.38 4.90 0.48
CA PRO A 273 -6.79 5.62 -0.63
C PRO A 273 -7.44 7.00 -0.81
N GLY A 274 -6.67 7.91 -1.38
CA GLY A 274 -7.14 9.24 -1.77
C GLY A 274 -6.80 9.54 -3.22
N ILE A 275 -7.50 10.52 -3.81
CA ILE A 275 -7.20 10.96 -5.18
C ILE A 275 -5.89 11.76 -5.16
N SER A 276 -4.84 11.25 -5.80
CA SER A 276 -3.55 11.93 -5.84
C SER A 276 -3.54 13.11 -6.82
N SER A 277 -2.80 14.17 -6.45
CA SER A 277 -2.54 15.33 -7.30
C SER A 277 -1.83 14.97 -8.61
N CYS A 278 -1.09 13.86 -8.67
CA CYS A 278 -0.42 13.45 -9.90
C CYS A 278 -1.39 13.13 -11.05
N MET A 279 -2.66 12.80 -10.73
CA MET A 279 -3.72 12.55 -11.71
C MET A 279 -4.75 13.67 -11.73
N SER A 280 -5.17 14.16 -10.55
CA SER A 280 -6.23 15.17 -10.46
C SER A 280 -5.78 16.56 -10.89
N ALA A 281 -4.53 16.96 -10.61
CA ALA A 281 -4.05 18.27 -11.03
C ALA A 281 -3.97 18.41 -12.56
N PRO A 282 -3.39 17.45 -13.32
CA PRO A 282 -3.50 17.45 -14.78
C PRO A 282 -4.96 17.47 -15.26
N LEU A 283 -5.82 16.62 -14.70
CA LEU A 283 -7.23 16.56 -15.09
C LEU A 283 -7.93 17.91 -14.94
N LEU A 284 -7.77 18.57 -13.78
CA LEU A 284 -8.35 19.89 -13.50
C LEU A 284 -7.68 21.01 -14.29
N GLY A 285 -6.49 20.75 -14.84
CA GLY A 285 -5.81 21.59 -15.81
C GLY A 285 -6.22 21.32 -17.26
N ASN A 286 -7.20 20.44 -17.53
CA ASN A 286 -7.54 19.93 -18.86
C ASN A 286 -6.35 19.26 -19.56
N ILE A 287 -5.63 18.41 -18.85
CA ILE A 287 -4.50 17.63 -19.38
C ILE A 287 -4.71 16.17 -19.01
N PRO A 288 -5.06 15.30 -19.97
CA PRO A 288 -5.15 13.89 -19.71
C PRO A 288 -3.73 13.32 -19.53
N VAL A 289 -3.53 12.51 -18.49
CA VAL A 289 -2.21 11.88 -18.22
C VAL A 289 -1.88 10.75 -19.20
N THR A 290 -2.89 10.25 -19.92
CA THR A 290 -2.73 9.34 -21.05
C THR A 290 -3.72 9.75 -22.14
N HIS A 291 -3.33 9.60 -23.41
CA HIS A 291 -4.19 9.90 -24.54
C HIS A 291 -3.75 9.05 -25.73
N ARG A 292 -4.69 8.32 -26.35
CA ARG A 292 -4.38 7.40 -27.45
C ARG A 292 -3.71 8.17 -28.60
N GLY A 293 -2.59 7.66 -29.10
CA GLY A 293 -1.82 8.32 -30.17
C GLY A 293 -0.90 9.46 -29.70
N VAL A 294 -0.99 9.89 -28.43
CA VAL A 294 -0.15 10.98 -27.89
C VAL A 294 0.69 10.49 -26.71
N ALA A 295 0.06 9.96 -25.66
CA ALA A 295 0.73 9.48 -24.46
C ALA A 295 0.20 8.10 -24.04
N SER A 296 1.03 7.07 -24.20
CA SER A 296 0.76 5.68 -23.82
C SER A 296 1.37 5.30 -22.46
N GLN A 297 2.22 6.17 -21.91
CA GLN A 297 2.89 5.98 -20.64
C GLN A 297 2.66 7.18 -19.72
N PHE A 298 2.56 6.90 -18.42
CA PHE A 298 2.47 7.90 -17.37
C PHE A 298 3.54 7.61 -16.32
N LEU A 299 4.37 8.59 -15.99
CA LEU A 299 5.42 8.49 -14.99
C LEU A 299 5.23 9.58 -13.93
N VAL A 300 5.32 9.18 -12.66
CA VAL A 300 5.28 10.12 -11.53
C VAL A 300 6.65 10.18 -10.87
N CYS A 301 7.18 11.39 -10.76
CA CYS A 301 8.44 11.69 -10.11
C CYS A 301 8.23 12.65 -8.93
N THR A 302 9.20 12.68 -8.03
CA THR A 302 9.34 13.74 -7.03
C THR A 302 10.40 14.73 -7.50
N GLY A 303 10.18 16.02 -7.26
CA GLY A 303 11.17 17.08 -7.44
C GLY A 303 12.15 17.23 -6.28
N THR A 304 11.94 16.48 -5.19
CA THR A 304 12.78 16.51 -3.99
C THR A 304 13.14 15.09 -3.58
N GLY A 305 14.44 14.77 -3.54
CA GLY A 305 14.97 13.53 -2.99
C GLY A 305 15.03 13.53 -1.46
N LYS A 306 15.52 12.42 -0.87
CA LYS A 306 15.76 12.33 0.58
C LYS A 306 16.74 13.44 0.98
N GLN A 307 16.54 14.07 2.15
CA GLN A 307 17.41 15.15 2.65
C GLN A 307 17.57 16.33 1.66
N ASN A 308 16.54 16.64 0.87
CA ASN A 308 16.57 17.72 -0.13
C ASN A 308 17.62 17.53 -1.24
N THR A 309 18.02 16.28 -1.54
CA THR A 309 18.86 15.97 -2.71
C THR A 309 18.07 16.09 -4.01
N LEU A 310 18.79 16.11 -5.13
CA LEU A 310 18.16 16.05 -6.45
C LEU A 310 17.58 14.66 -6.71
N PRO A 311 16.41 14.57 -7.34
CA PRO A 311 15.86 13.31 -7.81
C PRO A 311 16.64 12.80 -9.04
N GLU A 312 16.55 11.50 -9.30
CA GLU A 312 16.98 10.95 -10.58
C GLU A 312 16.12 11.52 -11.71
N ILE A 313 16.76 12.05 -12.74
CA ILE A 313 16.08 12.65 -13.88
C ILE A 313 15.71 11.56 -14.89
N PRO A 314 14.43 11.39 -15.23
CA PRO A 314 14.04 10.39 -16.22
C PRO A 314 14.51 10.80 -17.62
N SER A 315 14.96 9.84 -18.42
CA SER A 315 15.25 10.04 -19.86
C SER A 315 13.98 10.35 -20.64
N TYR A 316 14.03 11.16 -21.69
CA TYR A 316 12.89 11.57 -22.49
C TYR A 316 12.26 10.40 -23.27
N HIS A 317 10.93 10.43 -23.39
CA HIS A 317 10.19 9.54 -24.28
C HIS A 317 8.97 10.29 -24.84
N HIS A 318 8.86 10.37 -26.16
CA HIS A 318 7.83 11.18 -26.84
C HIS A 318 6.41 10.79 -26.41
N SER A 319 6.11 9.48 -26.31
CA SER A 319 4.76 9.01 -25.93
C SER A 319 4.53 8.88 -24.42
N ARG A 320 5.23 9.66 -23.59
CA ARG A 320 5.06 9.64 -22.14
C ARG A 320 4.69 11.00 -21.58
N THR A 321 3.73 11.01 -20.67
CA THR A 321 3.45 12.15 -19.80
C THR A 321 4.18 11.93 -18.49
N THR A 322 5.05 12.86 -18.12
CA THR A 322 5.81 12.84 -16.86
C THR A 322 5.26 13.91 -15.93
N VAL A 323 4.88 13.52 -14.72
CA VAL A 323 4.38 14.43 -13.69
C VAL A 323 5.37 14.48 -12.53
N PHE A 324 5.80 15.68 -12.17
CA PHE A 324 6.63 15.94 -11.00
C PHE A 324 5.81 16.56 -9.87
N LEU A 325 5.78 15.87 -8.74
CA LEU A 325 5.27 16.40 -7.47
C LEU A 325 6.40 17.11 -6.71
N MET A 326 6.05 18.10 -5.89
CA MET A 326 7.02 18.86 -5.08
C MET A 326 8.14 19.56 -5.90
N ALA A 327 7.90 19.84 -7.18
CA ALA A 327 8.93 20.34 -8.08
C ALA A 327 9.07 21.87 -8.11
N CYS A 328 8.03 22.63 -7.77
CA CYS A 328 7.97 24.04 -8.14
C CYS A 328 9.10 24.89 -7.54
N HIS A 329 9.49 24.66 -6.28
CA HIS A 329 10.62 25.36 -5.65
C HIS A 329 11.99 25.12 -6.32
N ARG A 330 12.10 24.08 -7.15
CA ARG A 330 13.30 23.68 -7.91
C ARG A 330 13.07 23.66 -9.40
N ILE A 331 11.99 24.29 -9.90
CA ILE A 331 11.57 24.13 -11.28
C ILE A 331 12.69 24.47 -12.26
N LYS A 332 13.45 25.55 -12.02
CA LYS A 332 14.57 25.99 -12.86
C LYS A 332 15.66 24.93 -12.99
N GLN A 333 16.01 24.29 -11.89
CA GLN A 333 17.00 23.21 -11.88
C GLN A 333 16.45 21.96 -12.56
N ILE A 334 15.23 21.55 -12.20
CA ILE A 334 14.58 20.36 -12.79
C ILE A 334 14.45 20.50 -14.31
N THR A 335 14.02 21.66 -14.83
CA THR A 335 13.92 21.87 -16.28
C THR A 335 15.28 21.85 -16.97
N GLN A 336 16.32 22.39 -16.31
CA GLN A 336 17.67 22.38 -16.86
C GLN A 336 18.21 20.94 -16.94
N ASP A 337 18.05 20.16 -15.87
CA ASP A 337 18.54 18.79 -15.81
C ASP A 337 17.73 17.88 -16.76
N LEU A 338 16.43 18.13 -16.92
CA LEU A 338 15.59 17.45 -17.93
C LEU A 338 16.10 17.68 -19.35
N MET A 339 16.54 18.89 -19.70
CA MET A 339 17.10 19.17 -21.02
C MET A 339 18.51 18.57 -21.17
N ASN A 340 19.36 18.75 -20.17
CA ASN A 340 20.77 18.33 -20.23
C ASN A 340 20.95 16.83 -20.13
N ASP A 341 20.38 16.21 -19.09
CA ASP A 341 20.60 14.80 -18.74
C ASP A 341 19.45 13.94 -19.25
N GLY A 342 18.21 14.40 -19.02
CA GLY A 342 17.00 13.72 -19.47
C GLY A 342 16.79 13.78 -20.99
N LYS A 343 17.50 14.66 -21.71
CA LYS A 343 17.34 14.88 -23.17
C LYS A 343 15.92 15.27 -23.60
N TYR A 344 15.19 16.00 -22.76
CA TYR A 344 13.89 16.57 -23.13
C TYR A 344 14.09 17.71 -24.14
N PRO A 345 13.30 17.75 -25.24
CA PRO A 345 13.32 18.88 -26.16
C PRO A 345 12.88 20.17 -25.44
N PRO A 346 13.55 21.32 -25.65
CA PRO A 346 13.15 22.59 -25.05
C PRO A 346 11.71 22.98 -25.36
N GLU A 347 11.21 22.65 -26.56
CA GLU A 347 9.85 22.88 -27.03
C GLU A 347 8.81 21.91 -26.46
N CYS A 348 9.24 20.88 -25.72
CA CYS A 348 8.33 19.90 -25.14
C CYS A 348 7.30 20.62 -24.26
N PRO A 349 5.99 20.46 -24.53
CA PRO A 349 4.95 21.16 -23.79
C PRO A 349 4.95 20.78 -22.31
N CYS A 350 4.63 21.75 -21.46
CA CYS A 350 4.44 21.50 -20.04
C CYS A 350 3.44 22.48 -19.42
N ALA A 351 2.96 22.13 -18.23
CA ALA A 351 2.10 22.98 -17.43
C ALA A 351 2.40 22.82 -15.94
N VAL A 352 2.26 23.91 -15.19
CA VAL A 352 2.21 23.91 -13.72
C VAL A 352 0.78 24.17 -13.30
N ILE A 353 0.21 23.23 -12.54
CA ILE A 353 -1.12 23.38 -11.93
C ILE A 353 -0.93 23.64 -10.44
N GLU A 354 -1.17 24.87 -10.03
CA GLU A 354 -1.11 25.30 -8.63
C GLU A 354 -2.45 25.12 -7.96
N ARG A 355 -2.42 24.65 -6.71
CA ARG A 355 -3.59 24.55 -5.82
C ARG A 355 -4.78 23.90 -6.53
N ALA A 356 -4.50 22.79 -7.22
CA ALA A 356 -5.51 22.04 -7.96
C ALA A 356 -6.71 21.74 -7.05
N SER A 357 -7.92 21.89 -7.59
CA SER A 357 -9.20 21.71 -6.90
C SER A 357 -9.57 22.77 -5.86
N CYS A 358 -8.70 23.75 -5.60
CA CYS A 358 -9.02 24.91 -4.77
C CYS A 358 -9.63 26.04 -5.60
N LYS A 359 -10.37 26.95 -4.94
CA LYS A 359 -11.01 28.13 -5.58
C LYS A 359 -10.00 29.04 -6.28
N ASP A 360 -8.76 29.06 -5.82
CA ASP A 360 -7.66 29.85 -6.35
C ASP A 360 -6.67 29.03 -7.19
N GLN A 361 -7.15 27.93 -7.80
CA GLN A 361 -6.38 27.14 -8.77
C GLN A 361 -5.84 28.02 -9.89
N LYS A 362 -4.58 27.78 -10.29
CA LYS A 362 -3.96 28.39 -11.48
C LYS A 362 -3.34 27.34 -12.37
N VAL A 363 -3.47 27.53 -13.68
CA VAL A 363 -2.84 26.67 -14.69
C VAL A 363 -1.91 27.53 -15.53
N ILE A 364 -0.61 27.30 -15.41
CA ILE A 364 0.45 28.04 -16.09
C ILE A 364 1.02 27.10 -17.15
N ARG A 365 0.93 27.48 -18.43
CA ARG A 365 1.40 26.68 -19.56
C ARG A 365 2.67 27.25 -20.15
N GLY A 366 3.51 26.38 -20.69
CA GLY A 366 4.74 26.76 -21.35
C GLY A 366 5.41 25.53 -21.99
N THR A 367 6.70 25.62 -22.16
CA THR A 367 7.55 24.52 -22.63
C THR A 367 8.63 24.23 -21.59
N VAL A 368 9.29 23.08 -21.67
CA VAL A 368 10.40 22.75 -20.76
C VAL A 368 11.44 23.88 -20.73
N GLY A 369 11.71 24.52 -21.86
CA GLY A 369 12.66 25.63 -21.97
C GLY A 369 12.18 26.98 -21.39
N THR A 370 10.86 27.17 -21.18
CA THR A 370 10.29 28.49 -20.83
C THR A 370 9.53 28.54 -19.51
N ILE A 371 9.06 27.38 -19.01
CA ILE A 371 8.13 27.34 -17.88
C ILE A 371 8.71 27.91 -16.58
N ALA A 372 10.02 27.77 -16.36
CA ALA A 372 10.68 28.32 -15.18
C ALA A 372 10.62 29.86 -15.17
N GLU A 373 10.88 30.50 -16.32
CA GLU A 373 10.84 31.95 -16.46
C GLU A 373 9.40 32.48 -16.36
N ILE A 374 8.44 31.79 -17.00
CA ILE A 374 7.02 32.14 -16.92
C ILE A 374 6.55 32.08 -15.45
N LEU A 375 6.94 31.05 -14.72
CA LEU A 375 6.54 30.88 -13.31
C LEU A 375 7.14 31.98 -12.42
N GLU A 376 8.37 32.42 -12.69
CA GLU A 376 9.03 33.53 -11.99
C GLU A 376 8.31 34.85 -12.22
N GLN A 377 7.88 35.13 -13.47
CA GLN A 377 7.16 36.35 -13.84
C GLN A 377 5.73 36.40 -13.27
N VAL A 378 4.99 35.29 -13.32
CA VAL A 378 3.60 35.21 -12.83
C VAL A 378 3.54 35.16 -11.30
N GLY A 379 4.62 34.71 -10.66
CA GLY A 379 4.70 34.46 -9.23
C GLY A 379 4.11 33.10 -8.85
N HIS A 380 4.88 32.31 -8.09
CA HIS A 380 4.53 30.96 -7.68
C HIS A 380 3.76 30.91 -6.35
N LYS A 381 2.68 30.13 -6.28
CA LYS A 381 1.98 29.80 -5.03
C LYS A 381 1.91 28.27 -4.83
N PRO A 382 2.75 27.69 -3.96
CA PRO A 382 2.69 26.26 -3.68
C PRO A 382 1.39 25.88 -2.93
N PRO A 383 0.96 24.61 -2.99
CA PRO A 383 1.55 23.51 -3.76
C PRO A 383 1.24 23.58 -5.25
N GLY A 384 2.17 23.12 -6.10
CA GLY A 384 1.98 23.01 -7.54
C GLY A 384 2.50 21.68 -8.11
N THR A 385 1.86 21.22 -9.18
CA THR A 385 2.19 19.99 -9.91
C THR A 385 2.70 20.34 -11.30
N LEU A 386 3.91 19.90 -11.65
CA LEU A 386 4.49 20.09 -12.97
C LEU A 386 4.16 18.87 -13.85
N VAL A 387 3.57 19.11 -15.02
CA VAL A 387 3.18 18.10 -16.00
C VAL A 387 3.95 18.39 -17.27
N ILE A 388 4.61 17.38 -17.84
CA ILE A 388 5.46 17.52 -19.02
C ILE A 388 5.09 16.44 -20.02
N GLY A 389 4.94 16.82 -21.29
CA GLY A 389 4.70 15.92 -22.40
C GLY A 389 3.66 16.45 -23.36
N TRP A 390 3.55 15.81 -24.51
CA TRP A 390 2.66 16.22 -25.59
C TRP A 390 1.17 16.15 -25.22
N SER A 391 0.81 15.42 -24.16
CA SER A 391 -0.57 15.40 -23.67
C SER A 391 -1.04 16.77 -23.17
N CYS A 392 -0.12 17.67 -22.78
CA CYS A 392 -0.44 19.04 -22.36
C CYS A 392 -1.13 19.88 -23.44
N LEU A 393 -1.08 19.46 -24.71
CA LEU A 393 -1.72 20.16 -25.84
C LEU A 393 -3.05 19.53 -26.30
N THR A 394 -3.48 18.42 -25.71
CA THR A 394 -4.57 17.61 -26.30
C THR A 394 -5.97 18.17 -26.13
N LEU A 395 -6.21 18.97 -25.09
CA LEU A 395 -7.53 19.55 -24.76
C LEU A 395 -7.49 21.08 -24.68
N VAL A 396 -6.50 21.71 -25.31
CA VAL A 396 -6.27 23.17 -25.27
C VAL A 396 -6.74 23.81 -26.56
#